data_AF-A0A3R8SZ75-F1
#
_entry.id   AF-A0A3R8SZ75-F1
#
_cell.length_a   1.000
_cell.length_b   1.000
_cell.length_c   1.000
_cell.angle_alpha   90.00
_cell.angle_beta   90.00
_cell.angle_gamma   90.00
#
_symmetry.space_group_name_H-M   'P 1'
#
loop_
_entity.id
_entity.type
_entity.pdbx_description
1 polymer ?
#
loop_
_entity_poly.entity_id
_entity_poly.type
_entity_poly.pdbx_seq_one_letter_code
_entity_poly.pdbx_strand_id
1 'polypeptide(L)'
;MEFSPDERRRLLELKGVGPTVVARLEQLGFSSLHELGAADVSLILEQASAAVGSTCWKNSPQARAAIEAAVALGRVSSHRRTYDPTSNP
;
A
#
# COMPACT_ATOMS: atom_id res chain seq x y z
N MET A 1 7.64 -6.42 -8.88
CA MET A 1 6.35 -6.16 -9.56
C MET A 1 5.89 -4.81 -9.05
N GLU A 2 5.49 -3.90 -9.94
CA GLU A 2 5.18 -2.51 -9.58
C GLU A 2 3.67 -2.28 -9.54
N PHE A 3 3.24 -1.25 -8.82
CA PHE A 3 1.83 -0.88 -8.79
C PHE A 3 1.39 -0.38 -10.17
N SER A 4 0.13 -0.60 -10.52
CA SER A 4 -0.42 -0.03 -11.74
C SER A 4 -0.38 1.51 -11.68
N PRO A 5 -0.22 2.21 -12.82
CA PRO A 5 -0.16 3.67 -12.84
C PRO A 5 -1.37 4.34 -12.16
N ASP A 6 -2.55 3.75 -12.28
CA ASP A 6 -3.76 4.17 -11.56
C ASP A 6 -3.61 4.03 -10.03
N GLU A 7 -3.13 2.88 -9.55
CA GLU A 7 -2.92 2.63 -8.12
C GLU A 7 -1.83 3.53 -7.54
N ARG A 8 -0.72 3.71 -8.26
CA ARG A 8 0.35 4.65 -7.90
C ARG A 8 -0.21 6.05 -7.75
N ARG A 9 -1.05 6.49 -8.70
CA ARG A 9 -1.66 7.81 -8.65
C ARG A 9 -2.57 7.95 -7.43
N ARG A 10 -3.40 6.95 -7.13
CA ARG A 10 -4.24 6.94 -5.91
C ARG A 10 -3.41 6.99 -4.63
N LEU A 11 -2.28 6.28 -4.59
CA LEU A 11 -1.35 6.34 -3.46
C LEU A 11 -0.74 7.74 -3.33
N LEU A 12 -0.29 8.35 -4.43
CA LEU A 12 0.29 9.69 -4.44
C LEU A 12 -0.70 10.81 -4.09
N GLU A 13 -2.01 10.56 -4.24
CA GLU A 13 -3.07 11.47 -3.79
C GLU A 13 -3.26 11.44 -2.27
N LEU A 14 -2.74 10.42 -1.57
CA LEU A 14 -2.84 10.34 -0.12
C LEU A 14 -1.86 11.30 0.57
N LYS A 15 -2.37 12.05 1.53
CA LYS A 15 -1.57 13.00 2.30
C LYS A 15 -0.51 12.27 3.12
N GLY A 16 0.76 12.49 2.79
CA GLY A 16 1.92 11.86 3.43
C GLY A 16 2.50 10.66 2.68
N VAL A 17 1.82 10.17 1.64
CA VAL A 17 2.36 9.11 0.77
C VAL A 17 3.06 9.76 -0.42
N GLY A 18 4.39 9.84 -0.32
CA GLY A 18 5.23 10.35 -1.42
C GLY A 18 5.65 9.25 -2.41
N PRO A 19 6.28 9.63 -3.53
CA PRO A 19 6.83 8.68 -4.51
C PRO A 19 7.85 7.73 -3.89
N THR A 20 8.57 8.17 -2.85
CA THR A 20 9.49 7.33 -2.08
C THR A 20 8.78 6.20 -1.33
N VAL A 21 7.57 6.46 -0.78
CA VAL A 21 6.79 5.43 -0.07
C VAL A 21 6.32 4.38 -1.06
N VAL A 22 5.80 4.80 -2.22
CA VAL A 22 5.36 3.89 -3.29
C VAL A 22 6.53 3.03 -3.78
N ALA A 23 7.66 3.65 -4.12
CA ALA A 23 8.84 2.91 -4.57
C ALA A 23 9.35 1.90 -3.53
N ARG A 24 9.24 2.21 -2.24
CA ARG A 24 9.61 1.28 -1.16
C ARG A 24 8.64 0.12 -1.06
N LEU A 25 7.34 0.37 -1.18
CA LEU A 25 6.34 -0.71 -1.22
C LEU A 25 6.58 -1.65 -2.40
N GLU A 26 6.95 -1.12 -3.57
CA GLU A 26 7.32 -1.92 -4.75
C GLU A 26 8.57 -2.78 -4.49
N GLN A 27 9.55 -2.25 -3.77
CA GLN A 27 10.76 -2.99 -3.37
C GLN A 27 10.48 -4.08 -2.34
N LEU A 28 9.47 -3.91 -1.49
CA LEU A 28 8.98 -4.94 -0.58
C LEU A 28 8.18 -6.03 -1.30
N GLY A 29 7.85 -5.83 -2.57
CA GLY A 29 7.08 -6.77 -3.39
C GLY A 29 5.59 -6.51 -3.42
N PHE A 30 5.09 -5.43 -2.80
CA PHE A 30 3.70 -5.04 -2.93
C PHE A 30 3.45 -4.49 -4.33
N SER A 31 2.46 -5.08 -5.01
CA SER A 31 2.15 -4.75 -6.40
C SER A 31 0.71 -4.33 -6.63
N SER A 32 -0.13 -4.42 -5.60
CA SER A 32 -1.53 -4.03 -5.69
C SER A 32 -2.07 -3.49 -4.36
N LEU A 33 -3.03 -2.58 -4.44
CA LEU A 33 -3.74 -2.04 -3.27
C LEU A 33 -4.44 -3.14 -2.46
N HIS A 34 -4.86 -4.22 -3.12
CA HIS A 34 -5.48 -5.36 -2.47
C HIS A 34 -4.53 -6.09 -1.50
N GLU A 35 -3.26 -6.29 -1.90
CA GLU A 35 -2.23 -6.88 -1.05
C GLU A 35 -1.92 -5.97 0.14
N LEU A 36 -1.82 -4.66 -0.11
CA LEU A 36 -1.64 -3.67 0.97
C LEU A 36 -2.81 -3.69 1.95
N GLY A 37 -4.05 -3.72 1.47
CA GLY A 37 -5.25 -3.73 2.30
C GLY A 37 -5.39 -4.99 3.16
N ALA A 38 -4.93 -6.13 2.63
CA ALA A 38 -4.87 -7.40 3.34
C ALA A 38 -3.70 -7.50 4.34
N ALA A 39 -2.65 -6.71 4.12
CA ALA A 39 -1.50 -6.65 5.02
C ALA A 39 -1.75 -5.72 6.22
N ASP A 40 -1.00 -5.98 7.30
CA ASP A 40 -1.02 -5.14 8.49
C ASP A 40 0.00 -4.02 8.39
N VAL A 41 -0.41 -2.82 8.81
CA VAL A 41 0.44 -1.62 8.88
C VAL A 41 1.73 -1.91 9.67
N SER A 42 1.61 -2.59 10.83
CA SER A 42 2.78 -2.95 11.65
C SER A 42 3.74 -3.86 10.88
N LEU A 43 3.21 -4.89 10.21
CA LEU A 43 4.01 -5.82 9.42
C LEU A 43 4.72 -5.13 8.26
N ILE A 44 4.05 -4.19 7.58
CA ILE A 44 4.66 -3.42 6.49
C ILE A 44 5.78 -2.54 7.04
N LEU A 45 5.58 -1.87 8.19
CA LEU A 45 6.60 -1.04 8.83
C LEU A 45 7.80 -1.86 9.29
N GLU A 46 7.57 -3.06 9.83
CA GLU A 46 8.62 -4.00 10.22
C GLU A 46 9.41 -4.49 9.02
N GLN A 47 8.73 -4.92 7.95
CA GLN A 47 9.38 -5.34 6.69
C GLN A 47 10.15 -4.18 6.04
N ALA A 48 9.59 -2.98 6.01
CA ALA A 48 10.28 -1.80 5.49
C ALA A 48 11.53 -1.45 6.31
N SER A 49 11.44 -1.54 7.64
CA SER A 49 12.58 -1.32 8.53
C SER A 49 13.67 -2.38 8.32
N ALA A 50 13.29 -3.64 8.10
CA ALA A 50 14.21 -4.74 7.84
C ALA A 50 14.89 -4.58 6.46
N ALA A 51 14.13 -4.22 5.42
CA ALA A 51 14.62 -4.05 4.06
C ALA A 51 15.55 -2.84 3.89
N VAL A 52 15.29 -1.74 4.58
CA VAL A 52 16.12 -0.52 4.55
C VAL A 52 17.27 -0.57 5.57
N GLY A 53 17.26 -1.55 6.49
CA GLY A 53 18.24 -1.65 7.58
C GLY A 53 18.22 -0.45 8.53
N SER A 54 17.13 0.31 8.56
CA SER A 54 17.01 1.57 9.31
C SER A 54 15.67 1.64 10.03
N THR A 55 15.68 2.11 11.28
CA THR A 55 14.46 2.26 12.11
C THR A 55 13.65 3.51 11.76
N CYS A 56 14.11 4.32 10.80
CA CYS A 56 13.46 5.58 10.40
C CYS A 56 12.01 5.38 9.95
N TRP A 57 11.65 4.21 9.43
CA TRP A 57 10.27 3.91 9.05
C TRP A 57 9.38 3.58 10.25
N LYS A 58 9.83 2.73 11.17
CA LYS A 58 9.02 2.35 12.35
C LYS A 58 8.88 3.47 13.38
N ASN A 59 9.89 4.35 13.49
CA ASN A 59 9.89 5.48 14.43
C ASN A 59 9.37 6.78 13.82
N SER A 60 9.16 6.86 12.51
CA SER A 60 8.64 8.07 11.88
C SER A 60 7.11 8.08 11.92
N PRO A 61 6.48 9.09 12.57
CA PRO A 61 5.03 9.24 12.54
C PRO A 61 4.51 9.49 11.13
N GLN A 62 5.31 10.10 10.25
CA GLN A 62 4.97 10.29 8.84
C GLN A 62 4.91 8.98 8.08
N ALA A 63 5.90 8.10 8.26
CA ALA A 63 5.91 6.80 7.58
C ALA A 63 4.72 5.94 8.03
N ARG A 64 4.43 5.92 9.34
CA ARG A 64 3.25 5.24 9.87
C ARG A 64 1.96 5.77 9.25
N ALA A 65 1.74 7.08 9.26
CA ALA A 65 0.54 7.68 8.69
C ALA A 65 0.40 7.39 7.18
N ALA A 66 1.51 7.39 6.44
CA ALA A 66 1.53 7.05 5.03
C ALA A 66 1.10 5.60 4.77
N ILE A 67 1.64 4.64 5.53
CA ILE A 67 1.27 3.22 5.41
C ILE A 67 -0.16 2.98 5.88
N GLU A 68 -0.60 3.60 6.98
CA GLU A 68 -1.99 3.53 7.44
C GLU A 68 -2.96 4.01 6.35
N ALA A 69 -2.67 5.14 5.69
CA ALA A 69 -3.48 5.66 4.61
C ALA A 69 -3.50 4.72 3.38
N ALA A 70 -2.36 4.16 3.01
CA ALA A 70 -2.24 3.22 1.89
C ALA A 70 -3.00 1.91 2.15
N VAL A 71 -2.88 1.34 3.34
CA VAL A 71 -3.60 0.13 3.76
C VAL A 71 -5.09 0.41 3.84
N ALA A 72 -5.50 1.54 4.41
CA ALA A 72 -6.91 1.94 4.49
C ALA A 72 -7.53 2.07 3.09
N LEU A 73 -6.82 2.71 2.15
CA LEU A 73 -7.23 2.78 0.75
C LEU A 73 -7.39 1.37 0.16
N GLY A 74 -6.38 0.50 0.35
CA GLY A 74 -6.42 -0.89 -0.08
C GLY A 74 -7.61 -1.67 0.46
N ARG A 75 -7.96 -1.48 1.73
CA ARG A 75 -9.13 -2.10 2.35
C ARG A 75 -10.43 -1.65 1.69
N VAL A 76 -10.58 -0.36 1.43
CA VAL A 76 -11.76 0.19 0.73
C VAL A 76 -11.84 -0.34 -0.72
N SER A 77 -10.71 -0.42 -1.41
CA SER A 77 -10.62 -0.97 -2.77
C SER A 77 -10.90 -2.48 -2.83
N SER A 78 -10.46 -3.24 -1.81
CA SER A 78 -10.67 -4.68 -1.71
C SER A 78 -12.14 -5.07 -1.45
N HIS A 79 -12.93 -4.13 -0.94
CA HIS A 79 -14.37 -4.32 -0.72
C HIS A 79 -15.21 -4.28 -2.01
N ARG A 80 -14.58 -4.10 -3.18
CA ARG A 80 -15.25 -4.32 -4.49
C ARG A 80 -15.21 -5.77 -4.96
N ARG A 81 -15.17 -6.74 -4.04
CA ARG A 81 -15.50 -8.10 -4.41
C ARG A 81 -17.02 -8.23 -4.48
N THR A 82 -17.47 -8.60 -5.68
CA THR A 82 -18.79 -9.10 -6.10
C THR A 82 -19.87 -8.05 -6.44
N TYR A 83 -19.98 -7.69 -7.72
CA TYR A 83 -21.13 -8.07 -8.56
C TYR A 83 -20.85 -7.73 -10.04
N ASP A 84 -20.51 -8.73 -10.86
CA ASP A 84 -20.65 -8.66 -12.33
C ASP A 84 -21.80 -9.61 -12.73
N PRO A 85 -22.98 -9.10 -13.14
CA PRO A 85 -24.08 -9.94 -13.60
C PRO A 85 -24.08 -10.20 -15.11
N THR A 86 -22.98 -10.00 -15.84
CA THR A 86 -23.00 -10.04 -17.34
C THR A 86 -22.29 -11.22 -17.99
N SER A 87 -21.74 -12.16 -17.23
CA SER A 87 -21.35 -13.46 -17.81
C SER A 87 -22.52 -14.44 -17.81
N ASN A 88 -23.29 -14.46 -18.89
CA ASN A 88 -24.08 -15.63 -19.29
C ASN A 88 -23.78 -15.93 -20.78
N PRO A 89 -23.57 -17.21 -21.14
CA PRO A 89 -23.04 -17.62 -22.45
C PRO A 89 -24.02 -17.40 -23.62
#